data_AF-A0A7T6ZBG0-F1
#
_entry.id   AF-A0A7T6ZBG0-F1
#
_cell.length_a   1.000
_cell.length_b   1.000
_cell.length_c   1.000
_cell.angle_alpha   90.00
_cell.angle_beta   90.00
_cell.angle_gamma   90.00
#
_symmetry.space_group_name_H-M   'P 1'
#
loop_
_entity.id
_entity.type
_entity.pdbx_description
1 polymer ?
#
loop_
_entity_poly.entity_id
_entity_poly.type
_entity_poly.pdbx_seq_one_letter_code
_entity_poly.pdbx_strand_id
1 'polypeptide(L)'
;MSEDGEKIGPYTEDDMLHFYNDHIIRMDTYVWQEGLPEWNYFQESLYIDNTRQADYTAKSVFDQATTRVNQMVGEEGAMNVQLRDVFSEVFNKHSKEEAEKLFIAGTAATTPREEEISAMWPKPWLFSRVFFTLIVTYIILFYSASLFYNPILFSGLMIIGSFAVPFSLMIFFWEMNAPRNISLFEIVKMFFVGGVLSLFLTLILFNWFSIENLGFFEVFMVGIIEEVGKLVIIGYFIYKLNTHYVLNGLLIGATIGATFAAFETSGYAMNAFMMLGDGAMIDVLFNRAWSSIGAHTV
;
A
#
# COMPACT_ATOMS: atom_id res chain seq x y z
N MET A 1 -24.22 -7.00 -32.95
CA MET A 1 -24.72 -6.54 -34.28
C MET A 1 -24.25 -5.10 -34.44
N SER A 2 -23.75 -4.69 -35.62
CA SER A 2 -23.40 -3.27 -35.83
C SER A 2 -24.65 -2.40 -35.81
N GLU A 3 -24.49 -1.08 -35.70
CA GLU A 3 -25.62 -0.13 -35.82
C GLU A 3 -26.36 -0.27 -37.15
N ASP A 4 -25.67 -0.74 -38.20
CA ASP A 4 -26.23 -1.02 -39.54
C ASP A 4 -26.88 -2.39 -39.67
N GLY A 5 -26.92 -3.17 -38.60
CA GLY A 5 -27.55 -4.49 -38.57
C GLY A 5 -26.69 -5.64 -39.09
N GLU A 6 -25.39 -5.43 -39.28
CA GLU A 6 -24.49 -6.49 -39.73
C GLU A 6 -24.06 -7.39 -38.57
N LYS A 7 -23.94 -8.68 -38.86
CA LYS A 7 -23.39 -9.67 -37.93
C LYS A 7 -21.86 -9.59 -37.98
N ILE A 8 -21.26 -9.11 -36.90
CA ILE A 8 -19.81 -9.06 -36.74
C ILE A 8 -19.41 -10.14 -35.72
N GLY A 9 -18.55 -11.07 -36.11
CA GLY A 9 -18.10 -12.21 -35.28
C GLY A 9 -17.83 -13.48 -36.12
N PRO A 10 -17.54 -14.62 -35.47
CA PRO A 10 -17.62 -14.86 -34.02
C PRO A 10 -16.44 -14.27 -33.24
N TYR A 11 -16.70 -13.89 -31.99
CA TYR A 11 -15.70 -13.41 -31.02
C TYR A 11 -15.74 -14.30 -29.78
N THR A 12 -14.60 -14.44 -29.09
CA THR A 12 -14.56 -15.17 -27.81
C THR A 12 -15.20 -14.33 -26.69
N GLU A 13 -15.54 -14.96 -25.56
CA GLU A 13 -16.04 -14.23 -24.38
C GLU A 13 -15.02 -13.18 -23.89
N ASP A 14 -13.72 -13.49 -23.96
CA ASP A 14 -12.64 -12.57 -23.60
C ASP A 14 -12.59 -11.34 -24.53
N ASP A 15 -12.77 -11.54 -25.84
CA ASP A 15 -12.82 -10.44 -26.81
C ASP A 15 -14.02 -9.51 -26.53
N MET A 16 -15.18 -10.09 -26.20
CA MET A 16 -16.39 -9.32 -25.88
C MET A 16 -16.22 -8.48 -24.61
N LEU A 17 -15.55 -9.01 -23.58
CA LEU A 17 -15.21 -8.24 -22.38
C LEU A 17 -14.21 -7.12 -22.67
N HIS A 18 -13.22 -7.38 -23.52
CA HIS A 18 -12.26 -6.35 -23.96
C HIS A 18 -12.97 -5.21 -24.70
N PHE A 19 -13.90 -5.54 -25.60
CA PHE A 19 -14.70 -4.54 -26.31
C PHE A 19 -15.56 -3.70 -25.37
N TYR A 20 -16.06 -4.27 -24.27
CA TYR A 20 -16.81 -3.51 -23.27
C TYR A 20 -15.90 -2.53 -22.51
N ASN A 21 -14.74 -3.00 -22.05
CA ASN A 21 -13.78 -2.17 -21.32
C ASN A 21 -13.22 -1.03 -22.18
N ASP A 22 -13.04 -1.27 -23.47
CA ASP A 22 -12.60 -0.26 -24.45
C ASP A 22 -13.73 0.64 -24.95
N HIS A 23 -14.95 0.49 -24.40
CA HIS A 23 -16.15 1.25 -24.77
C HIS A 23 -16.57 1.08 -26.24
N ILE A 24 -16.14 -0.01 -26.88
CA ILE A 24 -16.53 -0.41 -28.23
C ILE A 24 -17.95 -0.99 -28.24
N ILE A 25 -18.31 -1.74 -27.19
CA ILE A 25 -19.68 -2.21 -26.93
C ILE A 25 -20.19 -1.70 -25.59
N ARG A 26 -21.50 -1.65 -25.43
CA ARG A 26 -22.23 -1.17 -24.24
C ARG A 26 -23.11 -2.27 -23.66
N MET A 27 -23.61 -2.06 -22.44
CA MET A 27 -24.50 -3.02 -21.75
C MET A 27 -25.79 -3.31 -22.52
N ASP A 28 -26.26 -2.35 -23.31
CA ASP A 28 -27.42 -2.43 -24.21
C ASP A 28 -27.05 -2.87 -25.64
N THR A 29 -25.84 -3.36 -25.87
CA THR A 29 -25.45 -3.92 -27.17
C THR A 29 -26.05 -5.31 -27.35
N TYR A 30 -26.68 -5.56 -28.50
CA TYR A 30 -27.23 -6.87 -28.85
C TYR A 30 -26.14 -7.86 -29.24
N VAL A 31 -26.11 -8.98 -28.51
CA VAL A 31 -25.18 -10.10 -28.68
C VAL A 31 -25.93 -11.42 -28.87
N TRP A 32 -25.29 -12.37 -29.53
CA TRP A 32 -25.85 -13.71 -29.72
C TRP A 32 -24.76 -14.74 -29.44
N GLN A 33 -25.13 -15.75 -28.68
CA GLN A 33 -24.25 -16.85 -28.28
C GLN A 33 -24.74 -18.14 -28.93
N GLU A 34 -23.78 -18.96 -29.37
CA GLU A 34 -24.07 -20.25 -29.99
C GLU A 34 -24.84 -21.15 -29.02
N GLY A 35 -26.03 -21.61 -29.44
CA GLY A 35 -26.93 -22.41 -28.61
C GLY A 35 -28.15 -21.65 -28.04
N LEU A 36 -28.21 -20.32 -28.18
CA LEU A 36 -29.39 -19.52 -27.81
C LEU A 36 -30.33 -19.31 -29.02
N PRO A 37 -31.66 -19.40 -28.80
CA PRO A 37 -32.64 -19.24 -29.88
C PRO A 37 -32.78 -17.80 -30.38
N GLU A 38 -32.42 -16.80 -29.57
CA GLU A 38 -32.62 -15.37 -29.86
C GLU A 38 -31.42 -14.51 -29.44
N TRP A 39 -31.35 -13.29 -29.98
CA TRP A 39 -30.35 -12.27 -29.60
C TRP A 39 -30.78 -11.60 -28.29
N ASN A 40 -29.84 -11.43 -27.36
CA ASN A 40 -30.09 -10.79 -26.08
C ASN A 40 -29.17 -9.59 -25.88
N TYR A 41 -29.48 -8.75 -24.90
CA TYR A 41 -28.58 -7.66 -24.52
C TYR A 41 -27.31 -8.19 -23.83
N PHE A 42 -26.18 -7.51 -24.02
CA PHE A 42 -24.90 -7.91 -23.43
C PHE A 42 -24.99 -8.05 -21.91
N GLN A 43 -25.69 -7.15 -21.23
CA GLN A 43 -25.96 -7.25 -19.79
C GLN A 43 -26.66 -8.54 -19.36
N GLU A 44 -27.51 -9.11 -20.22
CA GLU A 44 -28.25 -10.35 -19.96
C GLU A 44 -27.40 -11.59 -20.27
N SER A 45 -26.44 -11.46 -21.18
CA SER A 45 -25.44 -12.51 -21.46
C SER A 45 -24.36 -12.63 -20.38
N LEU A 46 -24.14 -11.58 -19.59
CA LEU A 46 -23.19 -11.53 -18.48
C LEU A 46 -23.69 -12.22 -17.21
N TYR A 47 -24.74 -13.05 -17.27
CA TYR A 47 -25.19 -13.89 -16.15
C TYR A 47 -24.22 -15.06 -15.87
N ILE A 48 -22.92 -14.75 -15.79
CA ILE A 48 -21.80 -15.64 -15.52
C ILE A 48 -20.96 -15.03 -14.38
N ASP A 49 -21.18 -15.59 -13.20
CA ASP A 49 -20.20 -15.84 -12.14
C ASP A 49 -19.44 -14.62 -11.55
N ASN A 50 -19.98 -14.05 -10.47
CA ASN A 50 -19.38 -12.97 -9.64
C ASN A 50 -17.90 -13.22 -9.27
N THR A 51 -17.48 -14.48 -9.25
CA THR A 51 -16.09 -14.90 -8.98
C THR A 51 -15.11 -14.43 -10.04
N ARG A 52 -15.51 -14.39 -11.32
CA ARG A 52 -14.63 -13.98 -12.44
C ARG A 52 -14.53 -12.46 -12.57
N GLN A 53 -15.59 -11.73 -12.28
CA GLN A 53 -15.59 -10.26 -12.36
C GLN A 53 -14.62 -9.62 -11.34
N ALA A 54 -14.47 -10.23 -10.17
CA ALA A 54 -13.44 -9.85 -9.19
C ALA A 54 -12.02 -10.10 -9.73
N ASP A 55 -11.79 -11.23 -10.40
CA ASP A 55 -10.50 -11.55 -11.03
C ASP A 55 -10.14 -10.60 -12.17
N TYR A 56 -11.10 -10.22 -13.03
CA TYR A 56 -10.88 -9.23 -14.09
C TYR A 56 -10.64 -7.83 -13.53
N THR A 57 -11.35 -7.43 -12.47
CA THR A 57 -11.17 -6.13 -11.82
C THR A 57 -9.82 -6.06 -11.09
N ALA A 58 -9.42 -7.13 -10.42
CA ALA A 58 -8.09 -7.22 -9.83
C ALA A 58 -7.02 -7.14 -10.92
N LYS A 59 -7.17 -7.93 -12.00
CA LYS A 59 -6.24 -7.94 -13.14
C LYS A 59 -6.11 -6.55 -13.79
N SER A 60 -7.22 -5.83 -14.00
CA SER A 60 -7.19 -4.49 -14.58
C SER A 60 -6.55 -3.45 -13.66
N VAL A 61 -6.76 -3.53 -12.34
CA VAL A 61 -6.07 -2.68 -11.35
C VAL A 61 -4.57 -2.98 -11.32
N PHE A 62 -4.19 -4.26 -11.37
CA PHE A 62 -2.78 -4.69 -11.47
C PHE A 62 -2.14 -4.20 -12.77
N ASP A 63 -2.84 -4.27 -13.90
CA ASP A 63 -2.34 -3.81 -15.20
C ASP A 63 -2.18 -2.28 -15.19
N GLN A 64 -3.13 -1.53 -14.64
CA GLN A 64 -3.03 -0.07 -14.48
C GLN A 64 -1.88 0.35 -13.54
N ALA A 65 -1.69 -0.35 -12.43
CA ALA A 65 -0.57 -0.13 -11.52
C ALA A 65 0.77 -0.43 -12.22
N THR A 66 0.82 -1.51 -13.01
CA THR A 66 1.99 -1.87 -13.83
C THR A 66 2.31 -0.79 -14.86
N THR A 67 1.30 -0.27 -15.57
CA THR A 67 1.50 0.82 -16.54
C THR A 67 2.01 2.10 -15.88
N ARG A 68 1.49 2.49 -14.71
CA ARG A 68 1.98 3.67 -13.99
C ARG A 68 3.40 3.49 -13.48
N VAL A 69 3.75 2.30 -12.98
CA VAL A 69 5.13 1.97 -12.58
C VAL A 69 6.07 2.08 -13.78
N ASN A 70 5.69 1.52 -14.94
CA ASN A 70 6.49 1.61 -16.16
C ASN A 70 6.66 3.07 -16.65
N GLN A 71 5.65 3.92 -16.49
CA GLN A 71 5.71 5.34 -16.85
C GLN A 71 6.58 6.18 -15.90
N MET A 72 6.63 5.85 -14.61
CA MET A 72 7.48 6.56 -13.63
C MET A 72 8.99 6.26 -13.81
N VAL A 73 9.33 5.20 -14.54
CA VAL A 73 10.72 4.74 -14.70
C VAL A 73 11.46 5.49 -15.81
N GLY A 74 10.75 6.13 -16.76
CA GLY A 74 11.37 6.84 -17.87
C GLY A 74 12.01 5.87 -18.87
N GLU A 75 11.66 6.01 -20.13
CA GLU A 75 12.13 5.14 -21.22
C GLU A 75 13.66 5.15 -21.35
N GLU A 76 14.28 3.96 -21.33
CA GLU A 76 15.20 3.41 -22.35
C GLU A 76 15.77 2.07 -21.82
N GLY A 77 15.03 0.97 -21.98
CA GLY A 77 15.55 -0.35 -21.64
C GLY A 77 14.51 -1.43 -21.37
N ALA A 78 13.94 -1.98 -22.43
CA ALA A 78 13.43 -3.36 -22.60
C ALA A 78 13.13 -4.26 -21.37
N MET A 79 12.38 -3.80 -20.36
CA MET A 79 11.76 -4.72 -19.41
C MET A 79 10.31 -4.33 -19.13
N ASN A 80 9.41 -5.20 -19.57
CA ASN A 80 8.02 -5.20 -19.16
C ASN A 80 7.97 -5.71 -17.71
N VAL A 81 8.02 -4.79 -16.74
CA VAL A 81 8.03 -5.13 -15.31
C VAL A 81 6.62 -5.56 -14.92
N GLN A 82 6.36 -6.87 -14.84
CA GLN A 82 5.10 -7.35 -14.32
C GLN A 82 5.14 -7.29 -12.78
N LEU A 83 4.11 -6.74 -12.13
CA LEU A 83 4.01 -6.75 -10.66
C LEU A 83 4.14 -8.16 -10.07
N ARG A 84 3.74 -9.19 -10.83
CA ARG A 84 3.94 -10.60 -10.46
C ARG A 84 5.40 -10.96 -10.23
N ASP A 85 6.32 -10.38 -11.00
CA ASP A 85 7.75 -10.62 -10.86
C ASP A 85 8.32 -9.96 -9.61
N VAL A 86 7.80 -8.78 -9.24
CA VAL A 86 8.18 -8.08 -8.00
C VAL A 86 7.86 -8.94 -6.79
N PHE A 87 6.66 -9.53 -6.74
CA PHE A 87 6.23 -10.36 -5.60
C PHE A 87 6.60 -11.84 -5.73
N SER A 88 7.37 -12.23 -6.75
CA SER A 88 7.69 -13.64 -7.03
C SER A 88 8.48 -14.34 -5.93
N GLU A 89 9.29 -13.59 -5.16
CA GLU A 89 10.12 -14.15 -4.07
C GLU A 89 9.39 -14.25 -2.74
N VAL A 90 8.20 -13.65 -2.58
CA VAL A 90 7.46 -13.64 -1.30
C VAL A 90 7.18 -15.06 -0.77
N PHE A 91 6.91 -16.00 -1.67
CA PHE A 91 6.58 -17.39 -1.31
C PHE A 91 7.81 -18.31 -1.27
N ASN A 92 8.99 -17.81 -1.64
CA ASN A 92 10.21 -18.59 -1.62
C ASN A 92 10.81 -18.70 -0.21
N LYS A 93 11.64 -19.74 -0.03
CA LYS A 93 12.43 -19.90 1.20
C LYS A 93 13.69 -19.07 1.08
N HIS A 94 13.92 -18.23 2.08
CA HIS A 94 15.10 -17.40 2.19
C HIS A 94 15.96 -17.82 3.37
N SER A 95 17.28 -17.75 3.20
CA SER A 95 18.23 -18.08 4.27
C SER A 95 18.40 -16.90 5.24
N LYS A 96 18.96 -17.19 6.42
CA LYS A 96 19.30 -16.14 7.38
C LYS A 96 20.40 -15.23 6.82
N GLU A 97 21.38 -15.77 6.09
CA GLU A 97 22.43 -14.94 5.48
C GLU A 97 21.87 -13.97 4.44
N GLU A 98 20.82 -14.35 3.70
CA GLU A 98 20.15 -13.45 2.75
C GLU A 98 19.50 -12.26 3.47
N ALA A 99 18.83 -12.51 4.60
CA ALA A 99 18.28 -11.43 5.43
C ALA A 99 19.38 -10.53 6.00
N GLU A 100 20.48 -11.11 6.51
CA GLU A 100 21.61 -10.36 7.07
C GLU A 100 22.30 -9.47 6.03
N LYS A 101 22.39 -9.93 4.78
CA LYS A 101 22.89 -9.13 3.65
C LYS A 101 22.01 -7.90 3.35
N LEU A 102 20.71 -7.99 3.54
CA LEU A 102 19.82 -6.84 3.39
C LEU A 102 20.11 -5.78 4.45
N PHE A 103 20.30 -6.19 5.72
CA PHE A 103 20.52 -5.25 6.83
C PHE A 103 21.81 -4.43 6.73
N ILE A 104 22.83 -4.97 6.06
CA ILE A 104 24.09 -4.23 5.83
C ILE A 104 24.03 -3.29 4.63
N ALA A 105 22.96 -3.32 3.82
CA ALA A 105 22.81 -2.46 2.64
C ALA A 105 22.80 -0.96 3.01
N GLY A 106 23.26 -0.11 2.08
CA GLY A 106 23.37 1.34 2.29
C GLY A 106 24.51 1.78 3.21
N THR A 107 25.42 0.88 3.58
CA THR A 107 26.67 1.25 4.25
C THR A 107 27.76 1.61 3.24
N ALA A 108 28.84 2.26 3.70
CA ALA A 108 29.96 2.66 2.84
C ALA A 108 30.59 1.48 2.05
N ALA A 109 30.47 0.25 2.55
CA ALA A 109 31.04 -0.94 1.92
C ALA A 109 30.08 -1.69 0.99
N THR A 110 28.77 -1.42 1.04
CA THR A 110 27.73 -2.23 0.38
C THR A 110 26.78 -1.41 -0.48
N THR A 111 26.99 -0.10 -0.58
CA THR A 111 26.24 0.76 -1.50
C THR A 111 26.74 0.46 -2.92
N PRO A 112 25.88 -0.03 -3.83
CA PRO A 112 26.28 -0.34 -5.20
C PRO A 112 26.81 0.92 -5.90
N ARG A 113 27.76 0.74 -6.82
CA ARG A 113 28.12 1.81 -7.76
C ARG A 113 26.96 2.04 -8.73
N GLU A 114 26.85 3.22 -9.32
CA GLU A 114 25.75 3.54 -10.25
C GLU A 114 25.64 2.53 -11.41
N GLU A 115 26.79 2.04 -11.89
CA GLU A 115 26.90 1.01 -12.94
C GLU A 115 26.44 -0.40 -12.48
N GLU A 116 26.38 -0.64 -11.17
CA GLU A 116 25.98 -1.90 -10.53
C GLU A 116 24.54 -1.87 -10.00
N ILE A 117 23.86 -0.71 -10.08
CA ILE A 117 22.42 -0.61 -9.82
C ILE A 117 21.75 -1.41 -10.94
N SER A 118 21.47 -2.67 -10.61
CA SER A 118 20.91 -3.67 -11.54
C SER A 118 19.76 -3.07 -12.35
N ALA A 119 19.78 -3.33 -13.65
CA ALA A 119 18.61 -3.07 -14.50
C ALA A 119 17.37 -3.84 -13.99
N MET A 120 17.57 -4.96 -13.27
CA MET A 120 16.49 -5.77 -12.70
C MET A 120 15.92 -5.17 -11.41
N TRP A 121 14.61 -5.05 -11.37
CA TRP A 121 13.85 -4.58 -10.22
C TRP A 121 14.10 -5.43 -8.96
N PRO A 122 14.15 -4.81 -7.76
CA PRO A 122 14.20 -5.54 -6.51
C PRO A 122 12.99 -6.45 -6.33
N LYS A 123 13.20 -7.59 -5.70
CA LYS A 123 12.17 -8.57 -5.38
C LYS A 123 11.96 -8.62 -3.86
N PRO A 124 11.09 -7.79 -3.29
CA PRO A 124 10.88 -7.70 -1.86
C PRO A 124 10.21 -8.98 -1.33
N TRP A 125 10.67 -9.46 -0.19
CA TRP A 125 10.13 -10.66 0.46
C TRP A 125 10.13 -10.54 1.99
N LEU A 126 11.08 -9.80 2.58
CA LEU A 126 11.23 -9.64 4.01
C LEU A 126 10.03 -8.93 4.64
N PHE A 127 9.44 -7.95 3.95
CA PHE A 127 8.26 -7.22 4.41
C PHE A 127 7.11 -8.17 4.78
N SER A 128 6.93 -9.24 4.00
CA SER A 128 5.89 -10.25 4.22
C SER A 128 6.16 -11.09 5.47
N ARG A 129 7.43 -11.40 5.76
CA ARG A 129 7.86 -12.15 6.96
C ARG A 129 7.73 -11.28 8.20
N VAL A 130 8.06 -10.00 8.10
CA VAL A 130 7.84 -9.01 9.16
C VAL A 130 6.35 -8.86 9.43
N PHE A 131 5.53 -8.70 8.39
CA PHE A 131 4.07 -8.59 8.52
C PHE A 131 3.48 -9.82 9.21
N PHE A 132 3.84 -11.01 8.74
CA PHE A 132 3.38 -12.26 9.33
C PHE A 132 3.78 -12.38 10.80
N THR A 133 5.02 -12.01 11.14
CA THR A 133 5.49 -12.00 12.53
C THR A 133 4.64 -11.06 13.38
N LEU A 134 4.34 -9.85 12.88
CA LEU A 134 3.51 -8.87 13.59
C LEU A 134 2.07 -9.36 13.77
N ILE A 135 1.42 -9.99 12.78
CA ILE A 135 0.06 -10.53 13.00
C ILE A 135 0.07 -11.73 13.95
N VAL A 136 1.08 -12.60 13.89
CA VAL A 136 1.20 -13.71 14.86
C VAL A 136 1.37 -13.17 16.27
N THR A 137 2.23 -12.16 16.46
CA THR A 137 2.37 -11.48 17.76
C THR A 137 1.06 -10.83 18.19
N TYR A 138 0.34 -10.15 17.28
CA TYR A 138 -0.97 -9.56 17.56
C TYR A 138 -1.97 -10.61 18.05
N ILE A 139 -2.08 -11.75 17.35
CA ILE A 139 -2.98 -12.85 17.70
C ILE A 139 -2.64 -13.42 19.07
N ILE A 140 -1.35 -13.65 19.36
CA ILE A 140 -0.90 -14.15 20.67
C ILE A 140 -1.28 -13.16 21.78
N LEU A 141 -1.03 -11.87 21.58
CA LEU A 141 -1.41 -10.83 22.53
C LEU A 141 -2.93 -10.74 22.71
N PHE A 142 -3.69 -10.90 21.64
CA PHE A 142 -5.16 -10.83 21.65
C PHE A 142 -5.75 -11.95 22.49
N TYR A 143 -5.36 -13.20 22.21
CA TYR A 143 -5.83 -14.33 23.01
C TYR A 143 -5.31 -14.24 24.46
N SER A 144 -4.09 -13.77 24.67
CA SER A 144 -3.56 -13.61 26.02
C SER A 144 -4.32 -12.53 26.80
N ALA A 145 -4.65 -11.40 26.19
CA ALA A 145 -5.46 -10.35 26.83
C ALA A 145 -6.87 -10.86 27.17
N SER A 146 -7.52 -11.55 26.22
CA SER A 146 -8.90 -12.03 26.35
C SER A 146 -9.04 -13.22 27.31
N LEU A 147 -8.10 -14.16 27.32
CA LEU A 147 -8.18 -15.35 28.17
C LEU A 147 -7.77 -15.08 29.62
N PHE A 148 -6.75 -14.22 29.82
CA PHE A 148 -6.22 -13.94 31.16
C PHE A 148 -6.76 -12.64 31.77
N TYR A 149 -7.62 -11.90 31.04
CA TYR A 149 -8.21 -10.62 31.47
C TYR A 149 -7.15 -9.63 31.97
N ASN A 150 -5.97 -9.62 31.33
CA ASN A 150 -4.85 -8.80 31.76
C ASN A 150 -4.81 -7.48 30.97
N PRO A 151 -5.16 -6.34 31.58
CA PRO A 151 -5.25 -5.07 30.87
C PRO A 151 -3.91 -4.54 30.36
N ILE A 152 -2.79 -4.98 30.94
CA ILE A 152 -1.44 -4.58 30.50
C ILE A 152 -1.22 -5.01 29.04
N LEU A 153 -1.80 -6.14 28.62
CA LEU A 153 -1.63 -6.68 27.27
C LEU A 153 -2.34 -5.84 26.20
N PHE A 154 -3.33 -5.01 26.55
CA PHE A 154 -3.97 -4.10 25.60
C PHE A 154 -3.00 -3.01 25.11
N SER A 155 -2.03 -2.59 25.92
CA SER A 155 -0.96 -1.68 25.46
C SER A 155 -0.11 -2.30 24.35
N GLY A 156 0.24 -3.58 24.50
CA GLY A 156 0.93 -4.35 23.48
C GLY A 156 0.08 -4.50 22.21
N LEU A 157 -1.22 -4.77 22.36
CA LEU A 157 -2.15 -4.85 21.23
C LEU A 157 -2.26 -3.55 20.45
N MET A 158 -2.37 -2.42 21.14
CA MET A 158 -2.40 -1.10 20.49
C MET A 158 -1.14 -0.84 19.70
N ILE A 159 0.03 -1.14 20.26
CA ILE A 159 1.33 -0.94 19.57
C ILE A 159 1.44 -1.90 18.38
N ILE A 160 1.31 -3.20 18.59
CA ILE A 160 1.52 -4.17 17.49
C ILE A 160 0.45 -4.00 16.41
N GLY A 161 -0.81 -3.77 16.78
CA GLY A 161 -1.90 -3.57 15.83
C GLY A 161 -1.73 -2.31 14.99
N SER A 162 -1.30 -1.20 15.59
CA SER A 162 -1.06 0.05 14.86
C SER A 162 0.20 0.02 13.99
N PHE A 163 1.23 -0.76 14.35
CA PHE A 163 2.47 -0.86 13.59
C PHE A 163 2.46 -1.94 12.52
N ALA A 164 1.59 -2.96 12.61
CA ALA A 164 1.60 -4.13 11.74
C ALA A 164 1.65 -3.78 10.24
N VAL A 165 0.68 -3.01 9.73
CA VAL A 165 0.64 -2.62 8.32
C VAL A 165 1.67 -1.51 8.00
N PRO A 166 1.72 -0.38 8.73
CA PRO A 166 2.62 0.72 8.37
C PRO A 166 4.10 0.31 8.38
N PHE A 167 4.53 -0.42 9.40
CA PHE A 167 5.93 -0.86 9.51
C PHE A 167 6.30 -1.85 8.41
N SER A 168 5.42 -2.79 8.08
CA SER A 168 5.64 -3.72 6.97
C SER A 168 5.71 -3.00 5.63
N LEU A 169 4.88 -1.98 5.39
CA LEU A 169 4.97 -1.18 4.16
C LEU A 169 6.28 -0.39 4.09
N MET A 170 6.76 0.17 5.19
CA MET A 170 8.08 0.79 5.24
C MET A 170 9.18 -0.21 4.84
N ILE A 171 9.15 -1.45 5.38
CA ILE A 171 10.11 -2.50 5.01
C ILE A 171 9.99 -2.85 3.51
N PHE A 172 8.78 -2.90 2.97
CA PHE A 172 8.56 -3.11 1.54
C PHE A 172 9.25 -2.02 0.71
N PHE A 173 9.02 -0.74 1.02
CA PHE A 173 9.66 0.37 0.30
C PHE A 173 11.19 0.38 0.48
N TRP A 174 11.69 -0.10 1.62
CA TRP A 174 13.11 -0.28 1.84
C TRP A 174 13.72 -1.35 0.94
N GLU A 175 13.07 -2.52 0.84
CA GLU A 175 13.49 -3.59 -0.07
C GLU A 175 13.40 -3.17 -1.55
N MET A 176 12.38 -2.37 -1.88
CA MET A 176 12.15 -1.81 -3.22
C MET A 176 13.12 -0.69 -3.58
N ASN A 177 13.92 -0.19 -2.64
CA ASN A 177 14.90 0.85 -2.90
C ASN A 177 16.10 0.29 -3.68
N ALA A 178 15.97 0.18 -5.01
CA ALA A 178 16.98 -0.39 -5.90
C ALA A 178 18.39 0.25 -5.77
N PRO A 179 18.53 1.59 -5.59
CA PRO A 179 19.83 2.21 -5.35
C PRO A 179 20.53 1.76 -4.07
N ARG A 180 19.80 1.23 -3.07
CA ARG A 180 20.33 0.72 -1.80
C ARG A 180 21.38 1.64 -1.15
N ASN A 181 21.16 2.95 -1.23
CA ASN A 181 22.09 3.98 -0.78
C ASN A 181 21.65 4.69 0.52
N ILE A 182 20.52 4.27 1.10
CA ILE A 182 20.08 4.70 2.43
C ILE A 182 20.24 3.53 3.39
N SER A 183 21.09 3.70 4.41
CA SER A 183 21.32 2.67 5.43
C SER A 183 20.08 2.44 6.31
N LEU A 184 19.96 1.24 6.87
CA LEU A 184 18.93 0.94 7.86
C LEU A 184 18.99 1.89 9.07
N PHE A 185 20.20 2.34 9.46
CA PHE A 185 20.35 3.30 10.55
C PHE A 185 19.69 4.66 10.23
N GLU A 186 19.83 5.16 9.01
CA GLU A 186 19.14 6.39 8.58
C GLU A 186 17.62 6.17 8.51
N ILE A 187 17.16 4.99 8.08
CA ILE A 187 15.73 4.65 8.07
C ILE A 187 15.17 4.65 9.49
N VAL A 188 15.84 3.98 10.44
CA VAL A 188 15.44 3.97 11.85
C VAL A 188 15.43 5.39 12.43
N LYS A 189 16.42 6.22 12.08
CA LYS A 189 16.46 7.62 12.50
C LYS A 189 15.30 8.43 11.91
N MET A 190 15.01 8.28 10.62
CA MET A 190 13.87 8.93 9.97
C MET A 190 12.54 8.47 10.56
N PHE A 191 12.42 7.18 10.86
CA PHE A 191 11.25 6.60 11.49
C PHE A 191 11.00 7.28 12.83
N PHE A 192 11.91 7.15 13.79
CA PHE A 192 11.66 7.71 15.13
C PHE A 192 11.75 9.23 15.21
N VAL A 193 12.76 9.86 14.61
CA VAL A 193 12.95 11.31 14.73
C VAL A 193 12.10 12.06 13.71
N GLY A 194 12.16 11.64 12.44
CA GLY A 194 11.40 12.29 11.38
C GLY A 194 9.88 12.13 11.56
N GLY A 195 9.41 10.91 11.83
CA GLY A 195 7.99 10.66 12.04
C GLY A 195 7.40 11.34 13.28
N VAL A 196 8.15 11.44 14.38
CA VAL A 196 7.70 12.20 15.56
C VAL A 196 7.73 13.71 15.30
N LEU A 197 8.74 14.21 14.57
CA LEU A 197 8.78 15.62 14.16
C LEU A 197 7.63 16.00 13.23
N SER A 198 7.19 15.10 12.35
CA SER A 198 6.02 15.38 11.49
C SER A 198 4.74 15.46 12.29
N LEU A 199 4.51 14.56 13.25
CA LEU A 199 3.40 14.65 14.20
C LEU A 199 3.43 15.97 14.99
N PHE A 200 4.60 16.33 15.53
CA PHE A 200 4.79 17.58 16.26
C PHE A 200 4.47 18.81 15.40
N LEU A 201 4.95 18.84 14.15
CA LEU A 201 4.67 19.93 13.22
C LEU A 201 3.18 20.01 12.89
N THR A 202 2.53 18.88 12.63
CA THR A 202 1.08 18.82 12.41
C THR A 202 0.30 19.39 13.59
N LEU A 203 0.68 19.08 14.83
CA LEU A 203 0.06 19.66 16.03
C LEU A 203 0.24 21.18 16.11
N ILE A 204 1.39 21.71 15.70
CA ILE A 204 1.60 23.16 15.59
C ILE A 204 0.65 23.75 14.54
N LEU A 205 0.55 23.12 13.37
CA LEU A 205 -0.32 23.59 12.29
C LEU A 205 -1.80 23.60 12.72
N PHE A 206 -2.29 22.57 13.42
CA PHE A 206 -3.66 22.56 13.95
C PHE A 206 -3.97 23.74 14.87
N ASN A 207 -3.02 24.19 15.69
CA ASN A 207 -3.20 25.38 16.53
C ASN A 207 -3.38 26.67 15.73
N TRP A 208 -2.83 26.75 14.51
CA TRP A 208 -2.97 27.93 13.66
C TRP A 208 -4.30 27.96 12.91
N PHE A 209 -4.82 26.80 12.51
CA PHE A 209 -6.04 26.72 11.71
C PHE A 209 -7.35 26.62 12.52
N SER A 210 -7.28 26.51 13.86
CA SER A 210 -8.42 26.57 14.81
C SER A 210 -9.67 25.81 14.33
N ILE A 211 -9.58 24.48 14.33
CA ILE A 211 -10.64 23.59 13.85
C ILE A 211 -11.63 23.34 15.01
N GLU A 212 -12.74 24.07 15.06
CA GLU A 212 -13.71 24.01 16.18
C GLU A 212 -14.91 23.07 15.92
N ASN A 213 -15.28 22.80 14.67
CA ASN A 213 -16.41 21.92 14.32
C ASN A 213 -15.99 20.80 13.36
N LEU A 214 -16.44 19.57 13.58
CA LEU A 214 -16.16 18.41 12.71
C LEU A 214 -17.15 18.33 11.55
N GLY A 215 -17.22 19.38 10.72
CA GLY A 215 -17.91 19.31 9.44
C GLY A 215 -17.06 18.64 8.36
N PHE A 216 -17.65 18.41 7.18
CA PHE A 216 -16.96 17.78 6.06
C PHE A 216 -15.72 18.56 5.62
N PHE A 217 -15.81 19.90 5.61
CA PHE A 217 -14.70 20.77 5.23
C PHE A 217 -13.54 20.67 6.20
N GLU A 218 -13.83 20.54 7.49
CA GLU A 218 -12.85 20.46 8.55
C GLU A 218 -12.12 19.11 8.55
N VAL A 219 -12.82 18.00 8.33
CA VAL A 219 -12.18 16.68 8.14
C VAL A 219 -11.24 16.69 6.93
N PHE A 220 -11.65 17.35 5.83
CA PHE A 220 -10.79 17.52 4.67
C PHE A 220 -9.55 18.38 4.98
N MET A 221 -9.73 19.48 5.71
CA MET A 221 -8.62 20.33 6.16
C MET A 221 -7.66 19.62 7.12
N VAL A 222 -8.17 18.74 7.99
CA VAL A 222 -7.35 17.89 8.86
C VAL A 222 -6.38 17.07 7.99
N GLY A 223 -6.90 16.35 6.99
CA GLY A 223 -6.07 15.57 6.08
C GLY A 223 -5.01 16.42 5.37
N ILE A 224 -5.37 17.61 4.86
CA ILE A 224 -4.39 18.50 4.22
C ILE A 224 -3.29 18.92 5.19
N ILE A 225 -3.64 19.30 6.42
CA ILE A 225 -2.66 19.75 7.42
C ILE A 225 -1.70 18.62 7.80
N GLU A 226 -2.21 17.40 7.96
CA GLU A 226 -1.41 16.21 8.22
C GLU A 226 -0.42 15.94 7.09
N GLU A 227 -0.88 16.00 5.84
CA GLU A 227 -0.01 15.83 4.68
C GLU A 227 1.07 16.93 4.59
N VAL A 228 0.71 18.19 4.85
CA VAL A 228 1.68 19.30 4.87
C VAL A 228 2.75 19.08 5.94
N GLY A 229 2.36 18.65 7.15
CA GLY A 229 3.29 18.33 8.22
C GLY A 229 4.27 17.23 7.84
N LYS A 230 3.80 16.15 7.20
CA LYS A 230 4.64 15.07 6.67
C LYS A 230 5.57 15.56 5.56
N LEU A 231 5.03 16.27 4.56
CA LEU A 231 5.78 16.75 3.39
C LEU A 231 6.94 17.68 3.75
N VAL A 232 6.77 18.54 4.75
CA VAL A 232 7.86 19.42 5.22
C VAL A 232 9.04 18.59 5.75
N ILE A 233 8.77 17.55 6.55
CA ILE A 233 9.83 16.69 7.10
C ILE A 233 10.43 15.80 6.01
N ILE A 234 9.63 15.28 5.09
CA ILE A 234 10.10 14.53 3.92
C ILE A 234 11.07 15.41 3.10
N GLY A 235 10.69 16.64 2.77
CA GLY A 235 11.51 17.59 2.04
C GLY A 235 12.83 17.90 2.75
N TYR A 236 12.81 18.03 4.08
CA TYR A 236 14.04 18.20 4.88
C TYR A 236 14.98 17.00 4.74
N PHE A 237 14.49 15.76 4.81
CA PHE A 237 15.34 14.57 4.67
C PHE A 237 15.83 14.36 3.24
N ILE A 238 15.02 14.64 2.23
CA ILE A 238 15.45 14.64 0.81
C ILE A 238 16.62 15.60 0.61
N TYR A 239 16.50 16.83 1.13
CA TYR A 239 17.57 17.83 1.06
C TYR A 239 18.82 17.40 1.84
N LYS A 240 18.64 16.92 3.07
CA LYS A 240 19.76 16.52 3.96
C LYS A 240 20.54 15.33 3.44
N LEU A 241 19.84 14.32 2.89
CA LEU A 241 20.45 13.12 2.34
C LEU A 241 20.92 13.32 0.89
N ASN A 242 20.63 14.48 0.28
CA ASN A 242 20.95 14.83 -1.10
C ASN A 242 20.58 13.69 -2.08
N THR A 243 19.33 13.22 -2.01
CA THR A 243 18.89 12.05 -2.77
C THR A 243 18.56 12.43 -4.21
N HIS A 244 19.06 11.65 -5.17
CA HIS A 244 18.84 11.88 -6.61
C HIS A 244 17.83 10.92 -7.25
N TYR A 245 17.37 9.89 -6.53
CA TYR A 245 16.49 8.85 -7.05
C TYR A 245 15.05 8.97 -6.52
N VAL A 246 14.06 8.73 -7.38
CA VAL A 246 12.64 8.72 -7.01
C VAL A 246 12.36 7.68 -5.92
N LEU A 247 12.97 6.49 -6.02
CA LEU A 247 12.83 5.41 -5.02
C LEU A 247 13.33 5.82 -3.63
N ASN A 248 14.33 6.69 -3.54
CA ASN A 248 14.78 7.25 -2.27
C ASN A 248 13.71 8.17 -1.66
N GLY A 249 13.13 9.05 -2.47
CA GLY A 249 12.04 9.91 -2.04
C GLY A 249 10.83 9.11 -1.54
N LEU A 250 10.49 8.04 -2.27
CA LEU A 250 9.42 7.11 -1.91
C LEU A 250 9.70 6.38 -0.59
N LEU A 251 10.93 5.90 -0.38
CA LEU A 251 11.36 5.29 0.89
C LEU A 251 11.29 6.29 2.05
N ILE A 252 11.76 7.53 1.87
CA ILE A 252 11.70 8.58 2.90
C ILE A 252 10.24 8.88 3.25
N GLY A 253 9.39 9.07 2.23
CA GLY A 253 7.95 9.31 2.36
C GLY A 253 7.27 8.18 3.13
N ALA A 254 7.43 6.95 2.67
CA ALA A 254 6.88 5.76 3.33
C ALA A 254 7.37 5.61 4.78
N THR A 255 8.61 5.94 5.09
CA THR A 255 9.16 5.86 6.45
C THR A 255 8.49 6.86 7.40
N ILE A 256 8.35 8.11 6.97
CA ILE A 256 7.71 9.17 7.77
C ILE A 256 6.21 8.93 7.86
N GLY A 257 5.55 8.59 6.74
CA GLY A 257 4.13 8.27 6.67
C GLY A 257 3.77 7.04 7.52
N ALA A 258 4.56 5.96 7.45
CA ALA A 258 4.34 4.77 8.27
C ALA A 258 4.41 5.08 9.76
N THR A 259 5.37 5.91 10.18
CA THR A 259 5.47 6.34 11.57
C THR A 259 4.24 7.15 11.97
N PHE A 260 3.89 8.16 11.18
CA PHE A 260 2.74 9.02 11.44
C PHE A 260 1.46 8.19 11.61
N ALA A 261 1.17 7.32 10.65
CA ALA A 261 -0.02 6.45 10.66
C ALA A 261 -0.04 5.49 11.86
N ALA A 262 1.10 4.93 12.25
CA ALA A 262 1.19 4.02 13.38
C ALA A 262 0.92 4.74 14.72
N PHE A 263 1.56 5.87 14.97
CA PHE A 263 1.36 6.64 16.20
C PHE A 263 -0.03 7.26 16.28
N GLU A 264 -0.54 7.78 15.17
CA GLU A 264 -1.90 8.32 15.08
C GLU A 264 -2.95 7.23 15.37
N THR A 265 -2.80 6.05 14.75
CA THR A 265 -3.68 4.89 15.00
C THR A 265 -3.60 4.40 16.44
N SER A 266 -2.40 4.39 17.05
CA SER A 266 -2.23 4.05 18.46
C SER A 266 -2.96 5.04 19.37
N GLY A 267 -2.90 6.35 19.08
CA GLY A 267 -3.62 7.38 19.80
C GLY A 267 -5.14 7.23 19.71
N TYR A 268 -5.69 6.99 18.52
CA TYR A 268 -7.13 6.72 18.36
C TYR A 268 -7.57 5.44 19.08
N ALA A 269 -6.78 4.37 19.02
CA ALA A 269 -7.08 3.13 19.72
C ALA A 269 -7.10 3.35 21.25
N MET A 270 -6.13 4.10 21.79
CA MET A 270 -6.07 4.46 23.20
C MET A 270 -7.28 5.31 23.61
N ASN A 271 -7.67 6.29 22.80
CA ASN A 271 -8.83 7.13 23.07
C ASN A 271 -10.12 6.31 23.07
N ALA A 272 -10.33 5.44 22.07
CA ALA A 272 -11.46 4.53 22.00
C ALA A 272 -11.49 3.56 23.18
N PHE A 273 -10.34 3.04 23.59
CA PHE A 273 -10.21 2.20 24.78
C PHE A 273 -10.69 2.91 26.04
N MET A 274 -10.26 4.15 26.24
CA MET A 274 -10.63 4.95 27.42
C MET A 274 -12.11 5.34 27.44
N MET A 275 -12.71 5.59 26.28
CA MET A 275 -14.10 6.06 26.19
C MET A 275 -15.12 4.92 26.14
N LEU A 276 -14.82 3.83 25.44
CA LEU A 276 -15.78 2.79 25.05
C LEU A 276 -15.30 1.36 25.36
N GLY A 277 -14.06 1.18 25.82
CA GLY A 277 -13.51 -0.12 26.19
C GLY A 277 -12.74 -0.84 25.08
N ASP A 278 -12.38 -2.09 25.35
CA ASP A 278 -11.54 -2.94 24.52
C ASP A 278 -12.16 -3.27 23.15
N GLY A 279 -13.47 -3.49 23.08
CA GLY A 279 -14.17 -3.74 21.82
C GLY A 279 -13.98 -2.59 20.81
N ALA A 280 -14.22 -1.35 21.23
CA ALA A 280 -14.05 -0.18 20.37
C ALA A 280 -12.58 0.06 19.98
N MET A 281 -11.65 -0.22 20.90
CA MET A 281 -10.21 -0.18 20.60
C MET A 281 -9.86 -1.15 19.48
N ILE A 282 -10.35 -2.40 19.56
CA ILE A 282 -10.11 -3.43 18.55
C ILE A 282 -10.72 -3.00 17.20
N ASP A 283 -11.94 -2.46 17.20
CA ASP A 283 -12.60 -1.97 15.98
C ASP A 283 -11.79 -0.86 15.30
N VAL A 284 -11.24 0.08 16.07
CA VAL A 284 -10.35 1.13 15.53
C VAL A 284 -9.10 0.53 14.90
N LEU A 285 -8.44 -0.42 15.59
CA LEU A 285 -7.23 -1.06 15.07
C LEU A 285 -7.51 -1.79 13.75
N PHE A 286 -8.61 -2.55 13.67
CA PHE A 286 -9.00 -3.25 12.44
C PHE A 286 -9.38 -2.30 11.30
N ASN A 287 -10.22 -1.30 11.58
CA ASN A 287 -10.68 -0.35 10.56
C ASN A 287 -9.53 0.47 9.99
N ARG A 288 -8.59 0.93 10.85
CA ARG A 288 -7.42 1.68 10.40
C ARG A 288 -6.39 0.80 9.71
N ALA A 289 -6.21 -0.45 10.14
CA ALA A 289 -5.36 -1.40 9.41
C ALA A 289 -5.91 -1.65 8.00
N TRP A 290 -7.22 -1.85 7.86
CA TRP A 290 -7.87 -2.04 6.56
C TRP A 290 -7.76 -0.80 5.66
N SER A 291 -8.05 0.39 6.18
CA SER A 291 -7.96 1.64 5.39
C SER A 291 -6.52 2.05 5.08
N SER A 292 -5.54 1.63 5.89
CA SER A 292 -4.13 1.98 5.70
C SER A 292 -3.50 1.40 4.43
N ILE A 293 -4.09 0.34 3.84
CA ILE A 293 -3.63 -0.28 2.59
C ILE A 293 -3.82 0.67 1.39
N GLY A 294 -4.72 1.67 1.48
CA GLY A 294 -5.05 2.56 0.36
C GLY A 294 -4.97 4.08 0.61
N ALA A 295 -4.90 4.55 1.86
CA ALA A 295 -5.07 5.99 2.13
C ALA A 295 -3.99 6.66 3.03
N HIS A 296 -3.45 5.98 4.04
CA HIS A 296 -2.68 6.66 5.12
C HIS A 296 -1.16 6.40 5.14
N THR A 297 -0.65 5.47 4.34
CA THR A 297 0.74 5.00 4.43
C THR A 297 1.67 5.59 3.36
N VAL A 298 1.15 6.50 2.54
CA VAL A 298 1.90 7.25 1.51
C VAL A 298 1.87 8.73 1.83
#